data_AF-A0A8T4U1E2-F1
#
_entry.id   AF-A0A8T4U1E2-F1
#
_cell.length_a   1.000
_cell.length_b   1.000
_cell.length_c   1.000
_cell.angle_alpha   90.00
_cell.angle_beta   90.00
_cell.angle_gamma   90.00
#
_symmetry.space_group_name_H-M   'P 1'
#
loop_
_entity.id
_entity.type
_entity.pdbx_description
1 polymer ?
#
loop_
_entity_poly.entity_id
_entity_poly.type
_entity_poly.pdbx_seq_one_letter_code
_entity_poly.pdbx_strand_id
1 'polypeptide(L)'
;MTTKTITIMEDAYKILSNMKYKNESFSEVIRRMGGEKGDIMRFAGSWKHLSSKEVEERKNAISKLRRESTKELFRRIEGLKK
;
A
#
# COMPACT_ATOMS: atom_id res chain seq x y z
N MET A 1 24.22 -5.31 -11.88
CA MET A 1 23.68 -5.51 -10.52
C MET A 1 24.59 -6.46 -9.79
N THR A 2 25.19 -6.04 -8.69
CA THR A 2 25.97 -6.94 -7.83
C THR A 2 24.99 -7.72 -6.96
N THR A 3 25.02 -9.04 -7.03
CA THR A 3 24.20 -9.91 -6.19
C THR A 3 25.04 -10.44 -5.03
N LYS A 4 24.41 -10.59 -3.86
CA LYS A 4 24.99 -11.29 -2.71
C LYS A 4 23.99 -12.34 -2.26
N THR A 5 24.48 -13.52 -1.93
CA THR A 5 23.67 -14.61 -1.38
C THR A 5 23.65 -14.50 0.13
N ILE A 6 22.47 -14.57 0.73
CA ILE A 6 22.29 -14.65 2.18
C ILE A 6 21.60 -15.98 2.50
N THR A 7 22.02 -16.62 3.58
CA THR A 7 21.34 -17.80 4.13
C THR A 7 20.53 -17.36 5.33
N ILE A 8 19.25 -17.72 5.35
CA ILE A 8 18.32 -17.40 6.44
C ILE A 8 17.64 -18.67 6.91
N MET A 9 17.11 -18.64 8.13
CA MET A 9 16.32 -19.74 8.66
C MET A 9 14.98 -19.87 7.90
N GLU A 10 14.41 -21.07 7.92
CA GLU A 10 13.17 -21.40 7.19
C GLU A 10 11.96 -20.60 7.68
N ASP A 11 11.87 -20.34 8.98
CA ASP A 11 10.85 -19.48 9.58
C ASP A 11 10.94 -18.04 9.08
N ALA A 12 12.15 -17.48 9.03
CA ALA A 12 12.40 -16.15 8.48
C ALA A 12 12.06 -16.08 6.98
N TYR A 13 12.35 -17.13 6.21
CA TYR A 13 11.96 -17.23 4.81
C TYR A 13 10.44 -17.18 4.62
N LYS A 14 9.69 -17.95 5.42
CA LYS A 14 8.21 -17.95 5.37
C LYS A 14 7.61 -16.59 5.65
N ILE A 15 8.13 -15.89 6.67
CA ILE A 15 7.72 -14.52 6.98
C ILE A 15 7.96 -13.60 5.77
N LEU A 16 9.15 -13.68 5.18
CA LEU A 16 9.52 -12.85 4.02
C LEU A 16 8.66 -13.16 2.79
N SER A 17 8.36 -14.43 2.54
CA SER A 17 7.49 -14.87 1.44
C SER A 17 6.05 -14.40 1.60
N ASN A 18 5.51 -14.42 2.82
CA ASN A 18 4.16 -13.93 3.10
C ASN A 18 4.04 -12.40 2.95
N MET A 19 5.13 -11.67 3.17
CA MET A 19 5.16 -10.21 3.00
C MET A 19 5.32 -9.75 1.55
N LYS A 20 5.69 -10.64 0.63
CA LYS A 20 6.02 -10.30 -0.77
C LYS A 20 4.75 -10.04 -1.59
N TYR A 21 4.68 -8.89 -2.28
CA TYR A 21 3.61 -8.65 -3.24
C TYR A 21 3.79 -9.43 -4.55
N LYS A 22 2.70 -9.60 -5.33
CA LYS A 22 2.63 -10.44 -6.54
C LYS A 22 3.77 -10.16 -7.55
N ASN A 23 4.18 -8.91 -7.71
CA ASN A 23 5.21 -8.47 -8.65
C ASN A 23 6.46 -7.86 -7.96
N GLU A 24 6.65 -8.10 -6.67
CA GLU A 24 7.79 -7.57 -5.89
C GLU A 24 8.87 -8.65 -5.72
N SER A 25 10.15 -8.28 -5.78
CA SER A 25 11.29 -9.17 -5.51
C SER A 25 11.64 -9.22 -4.01
N PHE A 26 12.30 -10.29 -3.55
CA PHE A 26 12.74 -10.39 -2.15
C PHE A 26 13.65 -9.23 -1.72
N SER A 27 14.51 -8.74 -2.62
CA SER A 27 15.35 -7.57 -2.36
C SER A 27 14.53 -6.29 -2.21
N GLU A 28 13.40 -6.16 -2.91
CA GLU A 28 12.48 -5.04 -2.73
C GLU A 28 11.71 -5.14 -1.41
N VAL A 29 11.29 -6.34 -1.00
CA VAL A 29 10.70 -6.56 0.33
C VAL A 29 11.69 -6.12 1.41
N ILE A 30 12.95 -6.57 1.35
CA ILE A 30 13.98 -6.19 2.32
C ILE A 30 14.21 -4.68 2.32
N ARG A 31 14.26 -4.03 1.15
CA ARG A 31 14.37 -2.56 1.06
C ARG A 31 13.13 -1.83 1.58
N ARG A 32 11.93 -2.38 1.38
CA ARG A 32 10.68 -1.80 1.89
C ARG A 32 10.60 -1.91 3.41
N MET A 33 11.10 -3.01 3.97
CA MET A 33 11.08 -3.26 5.41
C MET A 33 12.22 -2.55 6.15
N GLY A 34 13.42 -2.52 5.57
CA GLY A 34 14.62 -1.98 6.20
C GLY A 34 15.04 -0.59 5.72
N GLY A 35 14.44 -0.06 4.66
CA GLY A 35 14.75 1.25 4.11
C GLY A 35 13.84 2.35 4.66
N GLU A 36 14.40 3.55 4.78
CA GLU A 36 13.64 4.79 4.93
C GLU A 36 12.45 4.79 3.96
N LYS A 37 11.28 5.24 4.44
CA LYS A 37 10.04 5.35 3.64
C LYS A 37 10.40 5.88 2.26
N GLY A 38 10.34 5.00 1.24
CA GLY A 38 10.82 5.36 -0.10
C GLY A 38 10.17 6.65 -0.57
N ASP A 39 10.95 7.49 -1.25
CA ASP A 39 10.53 8.82 -1.67
C ASP A 39 9.16 8.77 -2.36
N ILE A 40 8.18 9.45 -1.78
CA ILE A 40 6.80 9.50 -2.29
C ILE A 40 6.76 10.07 -3.71
N MET A 41 7.78 10.86 -4.09
CA MET A 41 7.94 11.42 -5.42
C MET A 41 8.11 10.36 -6.51
N ARG A 42 8.49 9.12 -6.17
CA ARG A 42 8.52 8.01 -7.16
C ARG A 42 7.15 7.71 -7.78
N PHE A 43 6.06 8.12 -7.12
CA PHE A 43 4.70 7.97 -7.62
C PHE A 43 4.19 9.23 -8.35
N ALA A 44 4.97 10.32 -8.37
CA ALA A 44 4.59 11.54 -9.05
C ALA A 44 4.45 11.29 -10.55
N GLY A 45 3.25 11.50 -11.08
CA GLY A 45 2.96 11.29 -12.50
C GLY A 45 2.59 9.87 -12.90
N SER A 46 2.41 8.93 -11.96
CA SER A 46 1.89 7.58 -12.28
C SER A 46 0.51 7.61 -12.97
N TRP A 47 -0.21 8.72 -12.86
CA TRP A 47 -1.55 8.93 -13.42
C TRP A 47 -1.58 9.83 -14.67
N LYS A 48 -0.43 10.11 -15.29
CA LYS A 48 -0.34 10.97 -16.50
C LYS A 48 -1.12 10.45 -17.71
N HIS A 49 -1.39 9.14 -17.77
CA HIS A 49 -2.13 8.51 -18.86
C HIS A 49 -3.65 8.67 -18.75
N LEU A 50 -4.15 9.19 -17.62
CA LEU A 50 -5.58 9.37 -17.37
C LEU A 50 -6.05 10.71 -17.92
N SER A 51 -7.24 10.71 -18.49
CA SER A 51 -7.93 11.95 -18.85
C SER A 51 -8.40 12.71 -17.61
N SER A 52 -8.59 14.02 -17.74
CA SER A 52 -9.12 14.86 -16.66
C SER A 52 -10.49 14.39 -16.15
N LYS A 53 -11.30 13.83 -17.04
CA LYS A 53 -12.62 13.26 -16.69
C LYS A 53 -12.47 12.03 -15.79
N GLU A 54 -11.60 11.09 -16.15
CA GLU A 54 -11.34 9.89 -15.34
C GLU A 54 -10.75 10.24 -13.96
N VAL A 55 -9.89 11.27 -13.91
CA VAL A 55 -9.34 11.77 -12.64
C VAL A 55 -10.45 12.31 -11.75
N GLU A 56 -11.37 13.11 -12.29
CA GLU A 56 -12.47 13.69 -11.53
C GLU A 56 -13.49 12.62 -11.07
N GLU A 57 -13.82 11.66 -11.92
CA GLU A 57 -14.67 10.53 -11.57
C GLU A 57 -14.08 9.71 -10.41
N ARG A 58 -12.78 9.39 -10.48
CA ARG A 58 -12.08 8.67 -9.39
C ARG A 58 -12.02 9.50 -8.11
N LYS A 59 -11.77 10.80 -8.21
CA LYS A 59 -11.75 11.71 -7.06
C LYS A 59 -13.11 11.74 -6.36
N ASN A 60 -14.19 11.77 -7.12
CA ASN A 60 -15.56 11.73 -6.59
C ASN A 60 -15.92 10.37 -5.99
N ALA A 61 -15.48 9.27 -6.58
CA ALA A 61 -15.65 7.94 -6.00
C ALA A 61 -14.93 7.82 -4.64
N ILE A 62 -13.68 8.28 -4.57
CA ILE A 62 -12.88 8.28 -3.34
C ILE A 62 -13.53 9.15 -2.25
N SER A 63 -14.04 10.34 -2.61
CA SER A 63 -14.66 11.25 -1.65
C SER A 63 -15.95 10.68 -1.06
N LYS A 64 -16.80 10.05 -1.89
CA LYS A 64 -18.01 9.36 -1.44
C LYS A 64 -17.68 8.22 -0.49
N LEU A 65 -16.74 7.35 -0.87
CA LEU A 65 -16.36 6.19 -0.08
C LEU A 65 -15.79 6.60 1.28
N ARG A 66 -14.92 7.62 1.33
CA ARG A 66 -14.41 8.17 2.60
C ARG A 66 -15.53 8.71 3.48
N ARG A 67 -16.51 9.43 2.90
CA ARG A 67 -17.63 9.99 3.66
C ARG A 67 -18.51 8.88 4.24
N GLU A 68 -18.76 7.82 3.49
CA GLU A 68 -19.54 6.67 3.94
C GLU A 68 -18.81 5.89 5.05
N SER A 69 -17.53 5.57 4.85
CA SER A 69 -16.71 4.90 5.87
C SER A 69 -16.64 5.70 7.17
N THR A 70 -16.48 7.01 7.10
CA THR A 70 -16.48 7.88 8.29
C THR A 70 -17.83 7.84 9.00
N LYS A 71 -18.95 7.96 8.26
CA LYS A 71 -20.30 7.85 8.85
C LYS A 71 -20.52 6.50 9.52
N GLU A 72 -20.11 5.42 8.88
CA GLU A 72 -20.24 4.07 9.41
C GLU A 72 -19.43 3.89 10.71
N LEU A 73 -18.21 4.41 10.73
CA LEU A 73 -17.35 4.38 11.92
C LEU A 73 -17.98 5.13 13.10
N PHE A 74 -18.57 6.30 12.86
CA PHE A 74 -19.31 7.03 13.89
C PHE A 74 -20.53 6.26 14.42
N ARG A 75 -21.32 5.61 13.55
CA ARG A 75 -22.45 4.77 13.97
C ARG A 75 -22.00 3.60 14.84
N ARG A 76 -20.89 2.95 14.48
CA ARG A 76 -20.32 1.85 15.28
C ARG A 76 -19.87 2.34 16.65
N ILE A 77 -19.23 3.50 16.74
CA ILE A 77 -18.79 4.09 18.01
C ILE A 77 -20.00 4.46 18.90
N GLU A 78 -21.06 5.04 18.34
CA GLU A 78 -22.29 5.35 19.10
C GLU A 78 -23.00 4.09 19.59
N GLY A 79 -23.04 3.03 18.77
CA GLY A 79 -23.63 1.74 19.15
C GLY A 79 -22.88 1.03 20.29
N LEU A 80 -21.57 1.26 20.43
CA LEU A 80 -20.75 0.70 21.51
C LEU A 80 -20.87 1.45 22.85
N LYS A 81 -21.51 2.64 22.85
CA LYS A 81 -21.74 3.44 24.06
C LYS A 81 -23.09 3.15 24.76
N LYS A 82 -23.93 2.29 24.16
CA LYS A 82 -25.15 1.76 24.76
C LYS A 82 -24.87 0.42 25.44
#